data_AF-A0A8T4D7D0-F1
#
_entry.id   AF-A0A8T4D7D0-F1
#
_cell.length_a   1.000
_cell.length_b   1.000
_cell.length_c   1.000
_cell.angle_alpha   90.00
_cell.angle_beta   90.00
_cell.angle_gamma   90.00
#
_symmetry.space_group_name_H-M   'P 1'
#
loop_
_entity.id
_entity.type
_entity.pdbx_description
1 polymer ?
#
loop_
_entity_poly.entity_id
_entity_poly.type
_entity_poly.pdbx_seq_one_letter_code
_entity_poly.pdbx_strand_id
1 'polypeptide(L)'
;MNSNGFKEILREVPAYRRFLKLSEIDSLTAKFERNSSIEKRTIGQTVEKEPINMYVLGSGKKTAMIIGVPHSDEPLGSLVTTHFIQWMMTHPEADFFQWRWLIIPVLERRGMRMNEGWFKDFSSLVSMAKSHFREPVEDQYEWTFPFKYKNYQWTYSRPEADAVKEVLKSEKPDLLCGLHHAGFYNTYYYFSRDLPEAYPRLRELAKTLKLPFSEQAADVPFGKVLAPGFYQMYGLKDYFDYYSKNEPENLSRLKRGACSDEWYEDTIGGFSFNCEVPLFQSSVKKDNDASERNLKDLLENKKRKNLVNMQYYEELLSKLEPFFAFSNPLLLNSVLKSVASTKLLLEDSASKKKPVDNRKATNFEVFENDVMADISDLLLLGQIWRVAKYIFSTTRKAQTMNLIKTVDQKMGALAESVSRRGRFVPMPIQKLVKMQLGSTLVIADVLLNTA
;
A
#
# COMPACT_ATOMS: atom_id res chain seq x y z
N MET A 1 -6.05 -27.35 -10.74
CA MET A 1 -4.64 -27.08 -10.38
C MET A 1 -3.93 -28.35 -9.93
N ASN A 2 -2.65 -28.53 -10.28
CA ASN A 2 -1.79 -29.56 -9.67
C ASN A 2 -1.74 -29.33 -8.15
N SER A 3 -2.53 -30.11 -7.41
CA SER A 3 -2.75 -29.91 -5.97
C SER A 3 -1.48 -30.15 -5.13
N ASN A 4 -0.54 -30.93 -5.66
CA ASN A 4 0.78 -31.12 -5.05
C ASN A 4 1.63 -29.86 -5.21
N GLY A 5 1.72 -29.32 -6.43
CA GLY A 5 2.48 -28.08 -6.69
C GLY A 5 1.97 -26.89 -5.86
N PHE A 6 0.65 -26.75 -5.69
CA PHE A 6 0.07 -25.68 -4.86
C PHE A 6 0.49 -25.78 -3.38
N LYS A 7 0.48 -26.98 -2.80
CA LYS A 7 0.88 -27.18 -1.41
C LYS A 7 2.39 -26.99 -1.23
N GLU A 8 3.16 -27.47 -2.21
CA GLU A 8 4.61 -27.43 -2.21
C GLU A 8 5.16 -25.99 -2.26
N ILE A 9 4.69 -25.18 -3.21
CA ILE A 9 5.13 -23.77 -3.32
C ILE A 9 4.85 -22.97 -2.06
N LEU A 10 3.72 -23.22 -1.39
CA LEU A 10 3.37 -22.57 -0.12
C LEU A 10 4.17 -23.13 1.06
N ARG A 11 4.53 -24.42 1.05
CA ARG A 11 5.38 -25.03 2.07
C ARG A 11 6.79 -24.45 2.03
N GLU A 12 7.30 -24.21 0.83
CA GLU A 12 8.70 -23.82 0.57
C GLU A 12 8.97 -22.32 0.64
N VAL A 13 7.94 -21.49 0.88
CA VAL A 13 8.14 -20.07 1.17
C VAL A 13 9.17 -19.90 2.30
N PRO A 14 10.28 -19.17 2.08
CA PRO A 14 11.31 -19.01 3.09
C PRO A 14 10.81 -18.35 4.38
N ALA A 15 11.42 -18.70 5.51
CA ALA A 15 11.18 -18.06 6.80
C ALA A 15 11.87 -16.68 6.87
N TYR A 16 11.42 -15.74 6.05
CA TYR A 16 11.97 -14.38 6.01
C TYR A 16 11.92 -13.71 7.38
N ARG A 17 13.08 -13.28 7.87
CA ARG A 17 13.20 -12.52 9.14
C ARG A 17 13.10 -11.01 8.95
N ARG A 18 13.24 -10.55 7.70
CA ARG A 18 13.27 -9.16 7.29
C ARG A 18 12.89 -9.04 5.82
N PHE A 19 12.58 -7.83 5.37
CA PHE A 19 12.46 -7.54 3.95
C PHE A 19 13.84 -7.46 3.29
N LEU A 20 13.88 -7.70 1.99
CA LEU A 20 15.10 -7.61 1.18
C LEU A 20 15.28 -6.19 0.65
N LYS A 21 16.52 -5.73 0.61
CA LYS A 21 16.89 -4.49 -0.08
C LYS A 21 16.83 -4.66 -1.60
N LEU A 22 16.75 -3.56 -2.33
CA LEU A 22 16.75 -3.56 -3.78
C LEU A 22 17.98 -4.28 -4.35
N SER A 23 19.17 -4.04 -3.81
CA SER A 23 20.40 -4.70 -4.27
C SER A 23 20.36 -6.22 -4.10
N GLU A 24 19.67 -6.71 -3.07
CA GLU A 24 19.51 -8.15 -2.82
C GLU A 24 18.50 -8.76 -3.79
N ILE A 25 17.41 -8.05 -4.07
CA ILE A 25 16.42 -8.43 -5.08
C ILE A 25 17.07 -8.47 -6.47
N ASP A 26 17.82 -7.43 -6.85
CA ASP A 26 18.54 -7.37 -8.13
C ASP A 26 19.55 -8.53 -8.26
N SER A 27 20.22 -8.89 -7.16
CA SER A 27 21.14 -10.04 -7.13
C SER A 27 20.42 -11.39 -7.28
N LEU A 28 19.18 -11.51 -6.80
CA LEU A 28 18.35 -12.70 -7.00
C LEU A 28 17.86 -12.78 -8.43
N THR A 29 17.33 -11.69 -8.97
CA THR A 29 16.70 -11.66 -10.29
C THR A 29 17.71 -11.79 -11.43
N ALA A 30 18.97 -11.37 -11.23
CA ALA A 30 20.06 -11.63 -12.17
C ALA A 30 20.33 -13.14 -12.40
N LYS A 31 19.97 -14.00 -11.44
CA LYS A 31 20.11 -15.46 -11.61
C LYS A 31 19.03 -16.04 -12.53
N PHE A 32 17.88 -15.38 -12.62
CA PHE A 32 16.75 -15.84 -13.44
C PHE A 32 17.11 -15.83 -14.93
N GLU A 33 17.94 -14.87 -15.36
CA GLU A 33 18.41 -14.72 -16.75
C GLU A 33 19.21 -15.91 -17.27
N ARG A 34 19.71 -16.78 -16.39
CA ARG A 34 20.46 -17.98 -16.79
C ARG A 34 19.57 -19.15 -17.16
N ASN A 35 18.27 -19.05 -16.94
CA ASN A 35 17.30 -20.11 -17.24
C ASN A 35 16.53 -19.79 -18.52
N SER A 36 16.63 -20.67 -19.51
CA SER A 36 15.98 -20.48 -20.83
C SER A 36 14.45 -20.51 -20.78
N SER A 37 13.85 -21.00 -19.71
CA SER A 37 12.39 -20.97 -19.48
C SER A 37 11.89 -19.62 -18.96
N ILE A 38 12.79 -18.65 -18.74
CA ILE A 38 12.44 -17.29 -18.30
C ILE A 38 12.94 -16.28 -19.30
N GLU A 39 12.00 -15.49 -19.83
CA GLU A 39 12.33 -14.34 -20.64
C GLU A 39 12.32 -13.07 -19.76
N LYS A 40 13.41 -12.31 -19.76
CA LYS A 40 13.45 -10.98 -19.16
C LYS A 40 13.15 -9.92 -20.22
N ARG A 41 12.16 -9.06 -19.96
CA ARG A 41 11.82 -7.91 -20.79
C ARG A 41 12.01 -6.61 -20.02
N THR A 42 12.75 -5.67 -20.60
CA THR A 42 12.75 -4.28 -20.12
C THR A 42 11.54 -3.57 -20.71
N ILE A 43 10.55 -3.23 -19.88
CA ILE A 43 9.26 -2.70 -20.33
C ILE A 43 9.19 -1.17 -20.31
N GLY A 44 10.22 -0.52 -19.78
CA GLY A 44 10.30 0.93 -19.66
C GLY A 44 11.40 1.35 -18.70
N GLN A 45 11.31 2.58 -18.22
CA GLN A 45 12.24 3.14 -17.24
C GLN A 45 11.47 3.83 -16.12
N THR A 46 12.05 3.85 -14.93
CA THR A 46 11.56 4.63 -13.80
C THR A 46 11.78 6.12 -14.03
N VAL A 47 11.20 6.96 -13.18
CA VAL A 47 11.50 8.40 -13.13
C VAL A 47 12.98 8.72 -12.89
N GLU A 48 13.74 7.80 -12.28
CA GLU A 48 15.21 7.91 -12.11
C GLU A 48 15.99 7.30 -13.29
N LYS A 49 15.32 6.96 -14.40
CA LYS A 49 15.88 6.35 -15.61
C LYS A 49 16.48 4.94 -15.40
N GLU A 50 16.10 4.26 -14.31
CA GLU A 50 16.44 2.84 -14.11
C GLU A 50 15.51 1.94 -14.93
N PRO A 51 16.01 0.83 -15.52
CA PRO A 51 15.16 -0.09 -16.28
C PRO A 51 14.11 -0.78 -15.40
N ILE A 52 12.88 -0.85 -15.90
CA ILE A 52 11.80 -1.65 -15.30
C ILE A 52 11.82 -3.01 -15.97
N ASN A 53 12.11 -4.06 -15.19
CA ASN A 53 12.24 -5.43 -15.68
C ASN A 53 11.00 -6.26 -15.33
N MET A 54 10.47 -6.94 -16.34
CA MET A 54 9.41 -7.93 -16.24
C MET A 54 9.95 -9.29 -16.62
N TYR A 55 9.55 -10.33 -15.90
CA TYR A 55 9.91 -11.72 -16.16
C TYR A 55 8.70 -12.46 -16.69
N VAL A 56 8.87 -13.11 -17.84
CA VAL A 56 7.82 -13.87 -18.54
C VAL A 56 8.13 -15.36 -18.43
N LEU A 57 7.15 -16.13 -17.96
CA LEU A 57 7.28 -17.57 -17.72
C LEU A 57 6.02 -18.31 -18.16
N GLY A 58 6.17 -19.56 -18.59
CA GLY A 58 5.06 -20.42 -19.00
C GLY A 58 4.45 -20.04 -20.35
N SER A 59 3.63 -20.96 -20.86
CA SER A 59 3.00 -20.89 -22.20
C SER A 59 1.51 -21.21 -22.16
N GLY A 60 0.89 -21.06 -20.98
CA GLY A 60 -0.53 -21.30 -20.77
C GLY A 60 -1.41 -20.40 -21.64
N LYS A 61 -2.64 -20.86 -21.91
CA LYS A 61 -3.62 -20.11 -22.72
C LYS A 61 -4.07 -18.81 -22.04
N LYS A 62 -4.09 -18.79 -20.71
CA LYS A 62 -4.41 -17.59 -19.93
C LYS A 62 -3.14 -16.89 -19.48
N THR A 63 -3.16 -15.56 -19.51
CA THR A 63 -2.03 -14.71 -19.10
C THR A 63 -2.36 -13.97 -17.81
N ALA A 64 -1.45 -13.98 -16.85
CA ALA A 64 -1.56 -13.23 -15.60
C ALA A 64 -0.42 -12.23 -15.47
N MET A 65 -0.74 -11.01 -15.05
CA MET A 65 0.23 -9.98 -14.71
C MET A 65 0.24 -9.74 -13.20
N ILE A 66 1.43 -9.84 -12.59
CA ILE A 66 1.66 -9.63 -11.15
C ILE A 66 2.62 -8.47 -10.98
N ILE A 67 2.19 -7.47 -10.20
CA ILE A 67 2.96 -6.27 -9.91
C ILE A 67 3.38 -6.30 -8.44
N GLY A 68 4.68 -6.49 -8.22
CA GLY A 68 5.31 -6.38 -6.91
C GLY A 68 5.66 -4.92 -6.60
N VAL A 69 5.40 -4.52 -5.34
CA VAL A 69 5.70 -3.19 -4.83
C VAL A 69 5.05 -2.08 -5.69
N PRO A 70 3.71 -2.11 -5.87
CA PRO A 70 2.98 -1.03 -6.56
C PRO A 70 3.00 0.27 -5.75
N HIS A 71 3.18 0.19 -4.43
CA HIS A 71 3.47 1.32 -3.55
C HIS A 71 4.83 1.15 -2.87
N SER A 72 5.54 2.27 -2.72
CA SER A 72 6.92 2.34 -2.21
C SER A 72 7.15 1.80 -0.80
N ASP A 73 6.13 1.84 0.04
CA ASP A 73 6.15 1.35 1.42
C ASP A 73 5.62 -0.08 1.56
N GLU A 74 5.37 -0.78 0.45
CA GLU A 74 4.78 -2.12 0.42
C GLU A 74 5.74 -3.20 -0.12
N PRO A 75 6.87 -3.48 0.57
CA PRO A 75 7.94 -4.33 0.05
C PRO A 75 7.58 -5.83 -0.02
N LEU A 76 6.46 -6.25 0.57
CA LEU A 76 6.07 -7.66 0.63
C LEU A 76 5.96 -8.30 -0.76
N GLY A 77 5.44 -7.55 -1.74
CA GLY A 77 5.28 -8.03 -3.10
C GLY A 77 6.61 -8.46 -3.76
N SER A 78 7.73 -7.88 -3.36
CA SER A 78 9.06 -8.29 -3.85
C SER A 78 9.44 -9.71 -3.40
N LEU A 79 9.02 -10.12 -2.21
CA LEU A 79 9.29 -11.47 -1.69
C LEU A 79 8.40 -12.51 -2.35
N VAL A 80 7.11 -12.17 -2.55
CA VAL A 80 6.15 -13.02 -3.24
C VAL A 80 6.62 -13.30 -4.67
N THR A 81 6.94 -12.25 -5.43
CA THR A 81 7.34 -12.35 -6.84
C THR A 81 8.66 -13.10 -7.01
N THR A 82 9.68 -12.79 -6.21
CA THR A 82 10.98 -13.47 -6.30
C THR A 82 10.90 -14.93 -5.88
N HIS A 83 10.17 -15.26 -4.81
CA HIS A 83 9.91 -16.66 -4.44
C HIS A 83 9.16 -17.39 -5.54
N PHE A 84 8.11 -16.79 -6.10
CA PHE A 84 7.29 -17.43 -7.11
C PHE A 84 8.10 -17.76 -8.38
N ILE A 85 8.88 -16.80 -8.89
CA ILE A 85 9.76 -17.02 -10.04
C ILE A 85 10.80 -18.11 -9.73
N GLN A 86 11.51 -18.00 -8.60
CA GLN A 86 12.54 -18.96 -8.20
C GLN A 86 11.99 -20.38 -8.03
N TRP A 87 10.78 -20.52 -7.50
CA TRP A 87 10.14 -21.81 -7.33
C TRP A 87 9.78 -22.43 -8.67
N MET A 88 9.17 -21.66 -9.59
CA MET A 88 8.85 -22.14 -10.94
C MET A 88 10.09 -22.55 -11.75
N MET A 89 11.24 -21.90 -11.53
CA MET A 89 12.51 -22.32 -12.15
C MET A 89 13.00 -23.70 -11.73
N THR A 90 12.68 -24.09 -10.49
CA THR A 90 13.21 -25.30 -9.85
C THR A 90 12.20 -26.45 -9.86
N HIS A 91 10.96 -26.15 -10.25
CA HIS A 91 9.83 -27.09 -10.33
C HIS A 91 9.14 -27.01 -11.70
N PRO A 92 9.85 -27.30 -12.82
CA PRO A 92 9.27 -27.23 -14.15
C PRO A 92 8.08 -28.19 -14.34
N GLU A 93 7.98 -29.27 -13.56
CA GLU A 93 6.87 -30.22 -13.53
C GLU A 93 5.55 -29.60 -13.03
N ALA A 94 5.60 -28.43 -12.40
CA ALA A 94 4.40 -27.67 -12.05
C ALA A 94 3.73 -27.02 -13.28
N ASP A 95 4.37 -27.08 -14.45
CA ASP A 95 3.89 -26.56 -15.74
C ASP A 95 3.39 -25.11 -15.64
N PHE A 96 4.06 -24.30 -14.81
CA PHE A 96 3.68 -22.92 -14.52
C PHE A 96 2.19 -22.76 -14.18
N PHE A 97 1.60 -23.79 -13.55
CA PHE A 97 0.19 -23.88 -13.23
C PHE A 97 -0.77 -23.75 -14.44
N GLN A 98 -0.31 -24.03 -15.66
CA GLN A 98 -1.01 -23.85 -16.94
C GLN A 98 -1.31 -22.38 -17.32
N TRP A 99 -0.52 -21.45 -16.79
CA TRP A 99 -0.62 -20.02 -17.09
C TRP A 99 0.66 -19.52 -17.76
N ARG A 100 0.51 -18.41 -18.48
CA ARG A 100 1.62 -17.53 -18.81
C ARG A 100 1.67 -16.39 -17.80
N TRP A 101 2.81 -16.21 -17.13
CA TRP A 101 2.99 -15.22 -16.07
C TRP A 101 3.87 -14.08 -16.53
N LEU A 102 3.43 -12.85 -16.26
CA LEU A 102 4.14 -11.59 -16.47
C LEU A 102 4.40 -10.95 -15.10
N ILE A 103 5.62 -11.04 -14.60
CA ILE A 103 5.92 -10.69 -13.20
C ILE A 103 6.90 -9.53 -13.15
N ILE A 104 6.49 -8.42 -12.53
CA ILE A 104 7.36 -7.28 -12.20
C ILE A 104 7.71 -7.39 -10.71
N PRO A 105 8.96 -7.70 -10.32
CA PRO A 105 9.28 -7.90 -8.90
C PRO A 105 9.18 -6.65 -8.04
N VAL A 106 9.61 -5.51 -8.59
CA VAL A 106 9.58 -4.20 -7.92
C VAL A 106 9.28 -3.14 -8.96
N LEU A 107 8.12 -2.50 -8.85
CA LEU A 107 7.75 -1.38 -9.71
C LEU A 107 8.24 -0.03 -9.14
N GLU A 108 7.85 0.31 -7.92
CA GLU A 108 8.24 1.57 -7.25
C GLU A 108 9.65 1.51 -6.62
N ARG A 109 10.67 1.39 -7.47
CA ARG A 109 12.08 1.26 -7.03
C ARG A 109 12.58 2.48 -6.24
N ARG A 110 12.28 3.69 -6.72
CA ARG A 110 12.75 4.95 -6.11
C ARG A 110 12.30 5.06 -4.64
N GLY A 111 11.00 4.95 -4.39
CA GLY A 111 10.48 5.07 -3.04
C GLY A 111 10.73 3.83 -2.18
N MET A 112 10.80 2.62 -2.76
CA MET A 112 11.22 1.42 -2.01
C MET A 112 12.64 1.60 -1.44
N ARG A 113 13.56 2.21 -2.20
CA ARG A 113 14.91 2.54 -1.71
C ARG A 113 14.88 3.45 -0.49
N MET A 114 13.94 4.40 -0.46
CA MET A 114 13.77 5.30 0.67
C MET A 114 13.26 4.58 1.93
N ASN A 115 12.65 3.41 1.80
CA ASN A 115 12.09 2.60 2.88
C ASN A 115 13.06 1.52 3.43
N GLU A 116 14.20 1.25 2.79
CA GLU A 116 15.12 0.17 3.19
C GLU A 116 15.59 0.23 4.66
N GLY A 117 15.56 1.41 5.28
CA GLY A 117 15.95 1.60 6.68
C GLY A 117 15.12 0.77 7.67
N TRP A 118 13.84 0.54 7.40
CA TRP A 118 12.97 -0.25 8.28
C TRP A 118 12.89 -1.73 7.89
N PHE A 119 13.44 -2.13 6.74
CA PHE A 119 13.37 -3.51 6.27
C PHE A 119 14.02 -4.50 7.22
N LYS A 120 15.13 -4.11 7.86
CA LYS A 120 15.88 -4.94 8.83
C LYS A 120 15.05 -5.28 10.06
N ASP A 121 14.22 -4.34 10.52
CA ASP A 121 13.38 -4.47 11.69
C ASP A 121 12.16 -3.56 11.56
N PHE A 122 11.06 -4.16 11.10
CA PHE A 122 9.77 -3.48 11.00
C PHE A 122 8.98 -3.52 12.31
N SER A 123 9.43 -4.26 13.34
CA SER A 123 8.70 -4.40 14.59
C SER A 123 8.73 -3.13 15.46
N SER A 124 9.74 -2.28 15.27
CA SER A 124 9.86 -0.98 15.93
C SER A 124 9.12 0.10 15.15
N LEU A 125 8.01 0.61 15.70
CA LEU A 125 7.25 1.71 15.09
C LEU A 125 8.09 2.99 14.91
N VAL A 126 9.05 3.25 15.82
CA VAL A 126 9.97 4.38 15.69
C VAL A 126 10.94 4.18 14.51
N SER A 127 11.51 2.98 14.38
CA SER A 127 12.41 2.62 13.27
C SER A 127 11.68 2.73 11.93
N MET A 128 10.46 2.19 11.88
CA MET A 128 9.56 2.28 10.74
C MET A 128 9.29 3.74 10.38
N ALA A 129 8.84 4.57 11.32
CA ALA A 129 8.54 5.97 11.08
C ALA A 129 9.75 6.78 10.58
N LYS A 130 10.95 6.57 11.15
CA LYS A 130 12.18 7.27 10.73
C LYS A 130 12.62 6.93 9.31
N SER A 131 12.16 5.80 8.77
CA SER A 131 12.55 5.31 7.44
C SER A 131 11.38 5.31 6.45
N HIS A 132 10.15 5.51 6.92
CA HIS A 132 8.95 5.49 6.11
C HIS A 132 8.99 6.57 5.03
N PHE A 133 8.56 6.20 3.84
CA PHE A 133 8.37 7.10 2.73
C PHE A 133 7.26 6.58 1.82
N ARG A 134 6.39 7.49 1.41
CA ARG A 134 5.43 7.27 0.34
C ARG A 134 5.38 8.54 -0.50
N GLU A 135 5.34 8.37 -1.81
CA GLU A 135 5.22 9.49 -2.73
C GLU A 135 3.90 10.24 -2.50
N PRO A 136 3.85 11.55 -2.77
CA PRO A 136 2.59 12.25 -2.94
C PRO A 136 1.67 11.53 -3.93
N VAL A 137 0.36 11.63 -3.72
CA VAL A 137 -0.65 10.94 -4.51
C VAL A 137 -0.45 11.14 -6.02
N GLU A 138 -0.18 12.36 -6.46
CA GLU A 138 0.06 12.72 -7.86
C GLU A 138 1.36 12.16 -8.47
N ASP A 139 2.22 11.56 -7.64
CA ASP A 139 3.54 11.02 -7.99
C ASP A 139 3.65 9.54 -7.60
N GLN A 140 2.53 8.85 -7.37
CA GLN A 140 2.49 7.38 -7.19
C GLN A 140 2.10 6.70 -8.51
N TYR A 141 2.75 5.59 -8.85
CA TYR A 141 2.35 4.71 -9.97
C TYR A 141 0.84 4.45 -9.99
N GLU A 142 0.30 3.95 -8.87
CA GLU A 142 -1.07 3.45 -8.74
C GLU A 142 -2.13 4.56 -8.87
N TRP A 143 -1.73 5.82 -9.02
CA TRP A 143 -2.63 6.98 -9.01
C TRP A 143 -2.32 7.91 -10.18
N THR A 144 -1.61 7.44 -11.21
CA THR A 144 -1.18 8.26 -12.35
C THR A 144 -1.52 7.65 -13.71
N PHE A 145 -2.45 6.68 -13.77
CA PHE A 145 -2.95 6.21 -15.07
C PHE A 145 -3.77 7.32 -15.77
N PRO A 146 -3.75 7.38 -17.11
CA PRO A 146 -4.54 8.35 -17.86
C PRO A 146 -6.01 8.24 -17.50
N PHE A 147 -6.66 9.37 -17.26
CA PHE A 147 -8.06 9.40 -16.87
C PHE A 147 -8.77 10.59 -17.48
N LYS A 148 -10.00 10.38 -17.95
CA LYS A 148 -10.86 11.43 -18.47
C LYS A 148 -12.30 11.14 -18.05
N TYR A 149 -12.86 12.03 -17.25
CA TYR A 149 -14.24 11.91 -16.79
C TYR A 149 -14.87 13.29 -16.58
N LYS A 150 -16.03 13.52 -17.20
CA LYS A 150 -16.71 14.83 -17.21
C LYS A 150 -15.74 15.95 -17.64
N ASN A 151 -15.55 16.97 -16.80
CA ASN A 151 -14.65 18.10 -17.02
C ASN A 151 -13.24 17.88 -16.44
N TYR A 152 -12.96 16.70 -15.87
CA TYR A 152 -11.65 16.37 -15.31
C TYR A 152 -10.83 15.51 -16.28
N GLN A 153 -9.55 15.85 -16.40
CA GLN A 153 -8.60 15.10 -17.22
C GLN A 153 -7.26 15.03 -16.51
N TRP A 154 -6.70 13.83 -16.46
CA TRP A 154 -5.34 13.56 -16.01
C TRP A 154 -4.50 13.11 -17.20
N THR A 155 -3.50 13.93 -17.55
CA THR A 155 -2.59 13.67 -18.68
C THR A 155 -1.15 13.40 -18.25
N TYR A 156 -0.85 13.53 -16.96
CA TYR A 156 0.50 13.35 -16.43
C TYR A 156 0.68 11.95 -15.86
N SER A 157 1.10 11.00 -16.70
CA SER A 157 1.44 9.65 -16.23
C SER A 157 2.90 9.56 -15.79
N ARG A 158 3.16 8.82 -14.72
CA ARG A 158 4.54 8.45 -14.38
C ARG A 158 5.11 7.49 -15.43
N PRO A 159 6.43 7.51 -15.69
CA PRO A 159 7.07 6.54 -16.57
C PRO A 159 6.75 5.09 -16.22
N GLU A 160 6.65 4.76 -14.93
CA GLU A 160 6.24 3.45 -14.44
C GLU A 160 4.79 3.09 -14.84
N ALA A 161 3.87 4.05 -14.74
CA ALA A 161 2.47 3.87 -15.12
C ALA A 161 2.33 3.69 -16.64
N ASP A 162 3.06 4.46 -17.43
CA ASP A 162 3.09 4.32 -18.89
C ASP A 162 3.66 2.95 -19.31
N ALA A 163 4.74 2.49 -18.69
CA ALA A 163 5.33 1.19 -18.97
C ALA A 163 4.32 0.04 -18.72
N VAL A 164 3.65 0.05 -17.56
CA VAL A 164 2.64 -0.98 -17.26
C VAL A 164 1.44 -0.87 -18.20
N LYS A 165 0.96 0.34 -18.48
CA LYS A 165 -0.16 0.57 -19.41
C LYS A 165 0.11 -0.04 -20.79
N GLU A 166 1.31 0.14 -21.33
CA GLU A 166 1.66 -0.42 -22.63
C GLU A 166 1.80 -1.96 -22.60
N VAL A 167 2.27 -2.54 -21.49
CA VAL A 167 2.21 -3.99 -21.27
C VAL A 167 0.76 -4.48 -21.23
N LEU A 168 -0.13 -3.84 -20.45
CA LEU A 168 -1.54 -4.22 -20.36
C LEU A 168 -2.24 -4.18 -21.74
N LYS A 169 -1.96 -3.17 -22.57
CA LYS A 169 -2.51 -3.04 -23.93
C LYS A 169 -2.06 -4.17 -24.86
N SER A 170 -0.77 -4.50 -24.81
CA SER A 170 -0.14 -5.45 -25.72
C SER A 170 -0.42 -6.90 -25.33
N GLU A 171 -0.37 -7.19 -24.02
CA GLU A 171 -0.46 -8.53 -23.47
C GLU A 171 -1.90 -8.93 -23.11
N LYS A 172 -2.77 -7.95 -22.81
CA LYS A 172 -4.18 -8.14 -22.45
C LYS A 172 -4.40 -9.31 -21.48
N PRO A 173 -3.78 -9.29 -20.28
CA PRO A 173 -3.83 -10.42 -19.37
C PRO A 173 -5.28 -10.73 -18.96
N ASP A 174 -5.58 -11.99 -18.67
CA ASP A 174 -6.84 -12.45 -18.06
C ASP A 174 -6.92 -12.08 -16.57
N LEU A 175 -5.76 -11.93 -15.91
CA LEU A 175 -5.62 -11.65 -14.49
C LEU A 175 -4.61 -10.51 -14.26
N LEU A 176 -5.00 -9.46 -13.54
CA LEU A 176 -4.12 -8.45 -12.98
C LEU A 176 -4.10 -8.54 -11.44
N CYS A 177 -2.92 -8.50 -10.84
CA CYS A 177 -2.76 -8.53 -9.38
C CYS A 177 -1.67 -7.55 -8.91
N GLY A 178 -2.10 -6.50 -8.19
CA GLY A 178 -1.23 -5.63 -7.41
C GLY A 178 -0.97 -6.24 -6.03
N LEU A 179 0.30 -6.42 -5.65
CA LEU A 179 0.66 -7.01 -4.36
C LEU A 179 0.80 -5.93 -3.29
N HIS A 180 -0.28 -5.73 -2.51
CA HIS A 180 -0.41 -4.69 -1.48
C HIS A 180 -0.24 -5.17 -0.04
N HIS A 181 -0.22 -4.27 0.93
CA HIS A 181 -0.48 -4.65 2.32
C HIS A 181 -1.16 -3.52 3.12
N ALA A 182 -2.00 -3.90 4.08
CA ALA A 182 -2.81 -2.94 4.83
C ALA A 182 -2.14 -2.39 6.10
N GLY A 183 -0.87 -2.73 6.34
CA GLY A 183 -0.11 -2.27 7.50
C GLY A 183 -0.67 -2.80 8.83
N PHE A 184 -1.73 -2.17 9.35
CA PHE A 184 -2.32 -2.42 10.67
C PHE A 184 -3.76 -3.01 10.61
N TYR A 185 -4.34 -3.11 9.42
CA TYR A 185 -5.68 -3.67 9.23
C TYR A 185 -5.65 -5.18 8.94
N ASN A 186 -6.77 -5.85 9.22
CA ASN A 186 -6.92 -7.29 8.98
C ASN A 186 -6.83 -7.62 7.48
N THR A 187 -6.74 -8.90 7.14
CA THR A 187 -6.73 -9.35 5.74
C THR A 187 -8.06 -9.08 5.06
N TYR A 188 -8.05 -8.51 3.85
CA TYR A 188 -9.22 -8.33 3.00
C TYR A 188 -8.85 -8.31 1.52
N TYR A 189 -9.87 -8.23 0.66
CA TYR A 189 -9.69 -8.20 -0.78
C TYR A 189 -10.50 -7.09 -1.44
N TYR A 190 -9.93 -6.51 -2.50
CA TYR A 190 -10.67 -5.83 -3.56
C TYR A 190 -10.71 -6.71 -4.80
N PHE A 191 -11.89 -6.96 -5.36
CA PHE A 191 -12.10 -7.69 -6.62
C PHE A 191 -12.74 -6.77 -7.65
N SER A 192 -12.31 -6.81 -8.92
CA SER A 192 -12.95 -6.02 -9.98
C SER A 192 -14.41 -6.42 -10.20
N ARG A 193 -14.73 -7.71 -10.04
CA ARG A 193 -16.10 -8.24 -10.07
C ARG A 193 -16.29 -9.36 -9.06
N ASP A 194 -17.54 -9.71 -8.80
CA ASP A 194 -17.87 -10.83 -7.91
C ASP A 194 -17.28 -12.15 -8.45
N LEU A 195 -16.72 -12.96 -7.55
CA LEU A 195 -16.16 -14.28 -7.85
C LEU A 195 -16.41 -15.23 -6.66
N PRO A 196 -17.67 -15.62 -6.42
CA PRO A 196 -18.07 -16.36 -5.22
C PRO A 196 -17.33 -17.68 -5.01
N GLU A 197 -16.92 -18.34 -6.09
CA GLU A 197 -16.21 -19.62 -6.10
C GLU A 197 -14.83 -19.52 -5.40
N ALA A 198 -14.23 -18.33 -5.37
CA ALA A 198 -12.95 -18.11 -4.70
C ALA A 198 -13.11 -17.95 -3.17
N TYR A 199 -14.25 -17.48 -2.67
CA TYR A 199 -14.41 -17.08 -1.27
C TYR A 199 -14.12 -18.20 -0.27
N PRO A 200 -14.68 -19.44 -0.41
CA PRO A 200 -14.42 -20.49 0.56
C PRO A 200 -12.94 -20.87 0.64
N ARG A 201 -12.25 -20.91 -0.51
CA ARG A 201 -10.83 -21.28 -0.60
C ARG A 201 -9.92 -20.22 0.00
N LEU A 202 -10.20 -18.95 -0.24
CA LEU A 202 -9.43 -17.82 0.31
C LEU A 202 -9.64 -17.69 1.83
N ARG A 203 -10.87 -17.91 2.32
CA ARG A 203 -11.14 -17.96 3.77
C ARG A 203 -10.42 -19.13 4.45
N GLU A 204 -10.44 -20.31 3.84
CA GLU A 204 -9.74 -21.48 4.39
C GLU A 204 -8.22 -21.29 4.38
N LEU A 205 -7.67 -20.62 3.36
CA LEU A 205 -6.25 -20.24 3.32
C LEU A 205 -5.91 -19.29 4.48
N ALA A 206 -6.68 -18.21 4.67
CA ALA A 206 -6.47 -17.27 5.78
C ALA A 206 -6.55 -17.97 7.14
N LYS A 207 -7.56 -18.84 7.33
CA LYS A 207 -7.75 -19.64 8.55
C LYS A 207 -6.57 -20.56 8.81
N THR A 208 -6.09 -21.29 7.80
CA THR A 208 -4.91 -22.17 7.90
C THR A 208 -3.66 -21.40 8.31
N LEU A 209 -3.47 -20.19 7.77
CA LEU A 209 -2.35 -19.31 8.09
C LEU A 209 -2.53 -18.57 9.43
N LYS A 210 -3.72 -18.67 10.04
CA LYS A 210 -4.13 -17.93 11.23
C LYS A 210 -4.00 -16.41 11.02
N LEU A 211 -4.44 -15.95 9.86
CA LEU A 211 -4.52 -14.53 9.52
C LEU A 211 -5.91 -13.99 9.87
N PRO A 212 -6.01 -12.85 10.57
CA PRO A 212 -7.30 -12.27 10.87
C PRO A 212 -7.94 -11.77 9.59
N PHE A 213 -9.21 -12.08 9.36
CA PHE A 213 -9.97 -11.60 8.21
C PHE A 213 -10.76 -10.34 8.60
N SER A 214 -10.99 -9.43 7.66
CA SER A 214 -11.83 -8.26 7.88
C SER A 214 -13.30 -8.66 7.85
N GLU A 215 -14.07 -8.07 8.77
CA GLU A 215 -15.54 -8.10 8.79
C GLU A 215 -16.11 -6.68 8.72
N GLN A 216 -15.27 -5.71 8.36
CA GLN A 216 -15.57 -4.29 8.41
C GLN A 216 -16.40 -3.84 7.20
N ALA A 217 -16.99 -2.65 7.30
CA ALA A 217 -17.57 -1.99 6.14
C ALA A 217 -16.47 -1.62 5.12
N ALA A 218 -16.87 -1.18 3.93
CA ALA A 218 -15.93 -0.61 2.97
C ALA A 218 -15.24 0.63 3.56
N ASP A 219 -14.02 0.89 3.13
CA ASP A 219 -13.20 2.03 3.56
C ASP A 219 -13.70 3.39 3.04
N VAL A 220 -14.48 3.37 1.96
CA VAL A 220 -15.14 4.53 1.35
C VAL A 220 -16.67 4.44 1.45
N PRO A 221 -17.37 5.58 1.59
CA PRO A 221 -18.83 5.59 1.83
C PRO A 221 -19.67 5.06 0.67
N PHE A 222 -19.11 4.98 -0.54
CA PHE A 222 -19.75 4.44 -1.74
C PHE A 222 -19.26 3.03 -2.09
N GLY A 223 -18.36 2.46 -1.28
CA GLY A 223 -17.76 1.15 -1.55
C GLY A 223 -18.80 0.04 -1.40
N LYS A 224 -18.70 -0.96 -2.27
CA LYS A 224 -19.62 -2.10 -2.28
C LYS A 224 -18.98 -3.31 -1.61
N VAL A 225 -19.67 -3.88 -0.62
CA VAL A 225 -19.31 -5.16 0.00
C VAL A 225 -19.85 -6.29 -0.86
N LEU A 226 -18.99 -7.19 -1.34
CA LEU A 226 -19.40 -8.40 -2.07
C LEU A 226 -19.69 -9.54 -1.10
N ALA A 227 -18.81 -9.73 -0.12
CA ALA A 227 -18.97 -10.61 1.02
C ALA A 227 -18.10 -10.07 2.18
N PRO A 228 -18.29 -10.50 3.45
CA PRO A 228 -17.45 -10.02 4.55
C PRO A 228 -15.94 -10.19 4.27
N GLY A 229 -15.20 -9.08 4.21
CA GLY A 229 -13.77 -9.03 3.86
C GLY A 229 -13.45 -9.13 2.36
N PHE A 230 -14.46 -9.06 1.51
CA PHE A 230 -14.36 -8.97 0.04
C PHE A 230 -15.17 -7.77 -0.44
N TYR A 231 -14.49 -6.81 -1.05
CA TYR A 231 -15.08 -5.57 -1.52
C TYR A 231 -14.92 -5.47 -3.04
N GLN A 232 -15.84 -4.78 -3.70
CA GLN A 232 -15.67 -4.47 -5.10
C GLN A 232 -14.66 -3.33 -5.24
N MET A 233 -13.73 -3.48 -6.18
CA MET A 233 -12.83 -2.42 -6.59
C MET A 233 -13.65 -1.18 -7.01
N TYR A 234 -13.14 0.00 -6.70
CA TYR A 234 -13.71 1.28 -7.10
C TYR A 234 -12.63 2.16 -7.71
N GLY A 235 -13.04 3.07 -8.58
CA GLY A 235 -12.16 3.95 -9.34
C GLY A 235 -12.23 5.41 -8.92
N LEU A 236 -11.42 6.23 -9.58
CA LEU A 236 -11.51 7.68 -9.52
C LEU A 236 -12.88 8.18 -10.01
N LYS A 237 -13.50 7.48 -10.97
CA LYS A 237 -14.87 7.77 -11.42
C LYS A 237 -15.88 7.77 -10.26
N ASP A 238 -15.82 6.78 -9.38
CA ASP A 238 -16.74 6.66 -8.23
C ASP A 238 -16.55 7.81 -7.23
N TYR A 239 -15.31 8.22 -7.00
CA TYR A 239 -15.01 9.43 -6.21
C TYR A 239 -15.65 10.68 -6.82
N PHE A 240 -15.53 10.87 -8.14
CA PHE A 240 -16.17 12.00 -8.81
C PHE A 240 -17.69 11.96 -8.69
N ASP A 241 -18.31 10.80 -8.86
CA ASP A 241 -19.76 10.66 -8.77
C ASP A 241 -20.29 10.87 -7.35
N TYR A 242 -19.57 10.37 -6.34
CA TYR A 242 -19.92 10.59 -4.94
C TYR A 242 -19.71 12.05 -4.52
N TYR A 243 -18.52 12.62 -4.74
CA TYR A 243 -18.22 13.99 -4.30
C TYR A 243 -19.04 15.03 -5.04
N SER A 244 -19.31 14.86 -6.34
CA SER A 244 -20.17 15.81 -7.08
C SER A 244 -21.57 15.96 -6.47
N LYS A 245 -22.07 14.92 -5.81
CA LYS A 245 -23.41 14.91 -5.20
C LYS A 245 -23.39 15.25 -3.71
N ASN A 246 -22.42 14.71 -2.97
CA ASN A 246 -22.45 14.71 -1.50
C ASN A 246 -21.47 15.72 -0.88
N GLU A 247 -20.31 15.95 -1.50
CA GLU A 247 -19.20 16.74 -0.95
C GLU A 247 -18.38 17.43 -2.06
N PRO A 248 -19.00 18.34 -2.84
CA PRO A 248 -18.39 18.90 -4.06
C PRO A 248 -17.08 19.64 -3.81
N GLU A 249 -16.84 20.13 -2.60
CA GLU A 249 -15.56 20.68 -2.14
C GLU A 249 -14.37 19.73 -2.35
N ASN A 250 -14.59 18.42 -2.24
CA ASN A 250 -13.55 17.40 -2.26
C ASN A 250 -13.08 17.12 -3.69
N LEU A 251 -13.83 17.55 -4.70
CA LEU A 251 -13.45 17.40 -6.11
C LEU A 251 -12.12 18.09 -6.41
N SER A 252 -11.88 19.27 -5.84
CA SER A 252 -10.63 20.04 -6.02
C SER A 252 -9.38 19.32 -5.48
N ARG A 253 -9.60 18.31 -4.61
CA ARG A 253 -8.55 17.52 -3.95
C ARG A 253 -8.20 16.24 -4.71
N LEU A 254 -9.05 15.83 -5.66
CA LEU A 254 -8.77 14.70 -6.55
C LEU A 254 -7.73 15.10 -7.62
N LYS A 255 -6.49 15.33 -7.19
CA LYS A 255 -5.36 15.69 -8.08
C LYS A 255 -4.56 14.44 -8.45
N ARG A 256 -5.21 13.53 -9.17
CA ARG A 256 -4.65 12.22 -9.53
C ARG A 256 -5.25 11.64 -10.80
N GLY A 257 -4.58 10.65 -11.37
CA GLY A 257 -5.11 9.77 -12.39
C GLY A 257 -5.90 8.59 -11.80
N ALA A 258 -6.32 7.71 -12.70
CA ALA A 258 -6.89 6.42 -12.35
C ALA A 258 -5.84 5.51 -11.69
N CYS A 259 -6.31 4.44 -11.06
CA CYS A 259 -5.46 3.31 -10.72
C CYS A 259 -5.32 2.32 -11.88
N SER A 260 -4.37 1.40 -11.73
CA SER A 260 -4.12 0.38 -12.75
C SER A 260 -5.33 -0.53 -12.92
N ASP A 261 -6.00 -0.88 -11.81
CA ASP A 261 -7.22 -1.68 -11.79
C ASP A 261 -8.38 -1.02 -12.56
N GLU A 262 -8.69 0.24 -12.27
CA GLU A 262 -9.76 1.00 -12.96
C GLU A 262 -9.48 1.10 -14.45
N TRP A 263 -8.25 1.48 -14.83
CA TRP A 263 -7.88 1.62 -16.24
C TRP A 263 -7.93 0.26 -16.97
N TYR A 264 -7.49 -0.81 -16.32
CA TYR A 264 -7.50 -2.17 -16.85
C TYR A 264 -8.91 -2.71 -17.04
N GLU A 265 -9.79 -2.51 -16.05
CA GLU A 265 -11.21 -2.89 -16.15
C GLU A 265 -11.91 -2.16 -17.30
N ASP A 266 -11.75 -0.84 -17.39
CA ASP A 266 -12.38 -0.01 -18.42
C ASP A 266 -11.88 -0.30 -19.84
N THR A 267 -10.63 -0.75 -19.99
CA THR A 267 -9.97 -0.87 -21.31
C THR A 267 -9.81 -2.31 -21.80
N ILE A 268 -9.51 -3.24 -20.90
CA ILE A 268 -9.16 -4.63 -21.22
C ILE A 268 -10.26 -5.61 -20.78
N GLY A 269 -10.85 -5.39 -19.60
CA GLY A 269 -11.99 -6.18 -19.11
C GLY A 269 -11.63 -7.54 -18.51
N GLY A 270 -10.37 -7.79 -18.15
CA GLY A 270 -9.98 -9.02 -17.43
C GLY A 270 -10.35 -8.97 -15.95
N PHE A 271 -9.95 -9.98 -15.17
CA PHE A 271 -10.19 -10.01 -13.73
C PHE A 271 -9.03 -9.34 -12.99
N SER A 272 -9.29 -8.47 -12.03
CA SER A 272 -8.25 -7.98 -11.14
C SER A 272 -8.61 -8.17 -9.68
N PHE A 273 -7.59 -8.35 -8.86
CA PHE A 273 -7.76 -8.36 -7.41
C PHE A 273 -6.53 -7.87 -6.67
N ASN A 274 -6.78 -7.27 -5.51
CA ASN A 274 -5.75 -6.89 -4.54
C ASN A 274 -5.99 -7.67 -3.25
N CYS A 275 -4.96 -8.37 -2.77
CA CYS A 275 -4.97 -9.08 -1.49
C CYS A 275 -4.22 -8.25 -0.45
N GLU A 276 -4.98 -7.67 0.46
CA GLU A 276 -4.47 -6.80 1.50
C GLU A 276 -4.18 -7.61 2.76
N VAL A 277 -2.98 -7.51 3.31
CA VAL A 277 -2.53 -8.32 4.46
C VAL A 277 -1.93 -7.45 5.56
N PRO A 278 -2.08 -7.80 6.86
CA PRO A 278 -1.51 -7.05 7.96
C PRO A 278 0.01 -7.23 8.05
N LEU A 279 0.76 -6.14 8.20
CA LEU A 279 2.11 -6.20 8.78
C LEU A 279 2.04 -6.39 10.31
N PHE A 280 1.03 -5.81 10.94
CA PHE A 280 0.77 -5.91 12.38
C PHE A 280 -0.64 -6.41 12.64
N GLN A 281 -0.76 -7.33 13.59
CA GLN A 281 -2.03 -7.70 14.18
C GLN A 281 -2.29 -6.85 15.42
N SER A 282 -3.53 -6.37 15.56
CA SER A 282 -4.02 -5.76 16.79
C SER A 282 -5.01 -6.71 17.47
N SER A 283 -4.89 -6.83 18.80
CA SER A 283 -5.88 -7.54 19.64
C SER A 283 -7.01 -6.63 20.15
N VAL A 284 -7.04 -5.37 19.70
CA VAL A 284 -8.14 -4.44 20.02
C VAL A 284 -9.41 -4.87 19.27
N LYS A 285 -10.56 -4.74 19.93
CA LYS A 285 -11.88 -4.98 19.34
C LYS A 285 -12.14 -3.92 18.26
N LYS A 286 -12.47 -4.33 17.03
CA LYS A 286 -12.58 -3.47 15.82
C LYS A 286 -13.85 -3.74 15.02
N ASP A 287 -14.92 -4.14 15.70
CA ASP A 287 -16.24 -4.35 15.09
C ASP A 287 -17.10 -3.09 15.09
N ASN A 288 -18.28 -3.25 14.50
CA ASN A 288 -19.28 -2.20 14.36
C ASN A 288 -20.24 -2.10 15.56
N ASP A 289 -19.98 -2.84 16.66
CA ASP A 289 -20.76 -2.70 17.89
C ASP A 289 -20.54 -1.30 18.50
N ALA A 290 -21.58 -0.77 19.14
CA ALA A 290 -21.49 0.47 19.89
C ALA A 290 -20.46 0.36 21.04
N SER A 291 -19.66 1.41 21.19
CA SER A 291 -18.72 1.60 22.31
C SER A 291 -19.33 2.48 23.39
N GLU A 292 -18.61 2.65 24.50
CA GLU A 292 -19.00 3.59 25.56
C GLU A 292 -18.78 5.06 25.19
N ARG A 293 -18.00 5.34 24.13
CA ARG A 293 -17.60 6.70 23.73
C ARG A 293 -18.68 7.33 22.84
N ASN A 294 -18.91 8.62 23.03
CA ASN A 294 -19.73 9.40 22.11
C ASN A 294 -18.92 9.76 20.85
N LEU A 295 -19.51 9.61 19.66
CA LEU A 295 -18.82 9.93 18.41
C LEU A 295 -18.48 11.42 18.29
N LYS A 296 -19.38 12.29 18.75
CA LYS A 296 -19.15 13.74 18.73
C LYS A 296 -17.92 14.11 19.53
N ASP A 297 -17.81 13.65 20.78
CA ASP A 297 -16.67 13.92 21.64
C ASP A 297 -15.37 13.35 21.05
N LEU A 298 -15.44 12.19 20.40
CA LEU A 298 -14.29 11.56 19.75
C LEU A 298 -13.77 12.42 18.57
N LEU A 299 -14.67 12.89 17.72
CA LEU A 299 -14.34 13.73 16.56
C LEU A 299 -13.86 15.13 16.98
N GLU A 300 -14.48 15.73 18.01
CA GLU A 300 -14.03 17.02 18.56
C GLU A 300 -12.63 16.91 19.17
N ASN A 301 -12.34 15.83 19.92
CA ASN A 301 -11.00 15.57 20.45
C ASN A 301 -9.96 15.36 19.35
N LYS A 302 -10.29 14.58 18.31
CA LYS A 302 -9.42 14.41 17.14
C LYS A 302 -9.14 15.74 16.46
N LYS A 303 -10.17 16.56 16.23
CA LYS A 303 -10.00 17.89 15.61
C LYS A 303 -9.05 18.78 16.43
N ARG A 304 -9.25 18.85 17.76
CA ARG A 304 -8.37 19.60 18.66
C ARG A 304 -6.93 19.09 18.60
N LYS A 305 -6.74 17.78 18.62
CA LYS A 305 -5.42 17.15 18.53
C LYS A 305 -4.73 17.47 17.20
N ASN A 306 -5.44 17.32 16.09
CA ASN A 306 -4.91 17.60 14.76
C ASN A 306 -4.47 19.06 14.62
N LEU A 307 -5.22 20.02 15.17
CA LEU A 307 -4.83 21.44 15.18
C LEU A 307 -3.52 21.66 15.94
N VAL A 308 -3.37 21.08 17.14
CA VAL A 308 -2.15 21.19 17.94
C VAL A 308 -0.96 20.54 17.23
N ASN A 309 -1.16 19.35 16.64
CA ASN A 309 -0.12 18.67 15.90
C ASN A 309 0.30 19.45 14.64
N MET A 310 -0.66 20.04 13.93
CA MET A 310 -0.38 20.86 12.75
C MET A 310 0.46 22.08 13.08
N GLN A 311 0.09 22.82 14.13
CA GLN A 311 0.88 23.96 14.62
C GLN A 311 2.31 23.53 14.97
N TYR A 312 2.46 22.37 15.60
CA TYR A 312 3.77 21.81 15.92
C TYR A 312 4.58 21.46 14.66
N TYR A 313 3.96 20.87 13.63
CA TYR A 313 4.64 20.56 12.36
C TYR A 313 5.08 21.84 11.64
N GLU A 314 4.23 22.86 11.60
CA GLU A 314 4.57 24.17 11.02
C GLU A 314 5.75 24.83 11.76
N GLU A 315 5.75 24.78 13.09
CA GLU A 315 6.86 25.31 13.90
C GLU A 315 8.19 24.59 13.61
N LEU A 316 8.16 23.25 13.51
CA LEU A 316 9.34 22.46 13.15
C LEU A 316 9.84 22.81 11.75
N LEU A 317 8.94 22.91 10.77
CA LEU A 317 9.30 23.22 9.39
C LEU A 317 9.83 24.65 9.24
N SER A 318 9.23 25.64 9.91
CA SER A 318 9.73 27.02 9.91
C SER A 318 11.15 27.11 10.49
N LYS A 319 11.46 26.33 11.54
CA LYS A 319 12.83 26.25 12.08
C LYS A 319 13.82 25.55 11.15
N LEU A 320 13.36 24.71 10.21
CA LEU A 320 14.18 24.02 9.22
C LEU A 320 14.27 24.78 7.89
N GLU A 321 13.33 25.68 7.62
CA GLU A 321 13.20 26.43 6.36
C GLU A 321 14.49 27.10 5.90
N PRO A 322 15.28 27.79 6.78
CA PRO A 322 16.55 28.39 6.38
C PRO A 322 17.59 27.39 5.85
N PHE A 323 17.37 26.09 6.05
CA PHE A 323 18.29 25.02 5.67
C PHE A 323 17.71 24.06 4.64
N PHE A 324 16.54 24.33 4.06
CA PHE A 324 15.88 23.44 3.09
C PHE A 324 16.73 23.13 1.86
N ALA A 325 17.57 24.08 1.42
CA ALA A 325 18.53 23.87 0.32
C ALA A 325 19.54 22.73 0.59
N PHE A 326 19.72 22.32 1.84
CA PHE A 326 20.62 21.23 2.24
C PHE A 326 19.90 19.90 2.51
N SER A 327 18.59 19.82 2.24
CA SER A 327 17.77 18.61 2.43
C SER A 327 17.80 17.67 1.21
N ASN A 328 17.16 16.50 1.35
CA ASN A 328 16.75 15.68 0.21
C ASN A 328 15.45 16.29 -0.39
N PRO A 329 15.45 16.72 -1.67
CA PRO A 329 14.33 17.45 -2.25
C PRO A 329 13.05 16.61 -2.37
N LEU A 330 13.17 15.31 -2.68
CA LEU A 330 12.03 14.40 -2.79
C LEU A 330 11.32 14.23 -1.44
N LEU A 331 12.09 13.96 -0.38
CA LEU A 331 11.56 13.85 0.97
C LEU A 331 10.93 15.16 1.45
N LEU A 332 11.64 16.29 1.28
CA LEU A 332 11.15 17.59 1.70
C LEU A 332 9.83 17.94 1.01
N ASN A 333 9.75 17.74 -0.31
CA ASN A 333 8.53 17.99 -1.07
C ASN A 333 7.35 17.12 -0.59
N SER A 334 7.60 15.83 -0.28
CA SER A 334 6.57 14.94 0.27
C SER A 334 6.04 15.44 1.63
N VAL A 335 6.94 15.85 2.53
CA VAL A 335 6.57 16.41 3.84
C VAL A 335 5.77 17.71 3.70
N LEU A 336 6.24 18.65 2.88
CA LEU A 336 5.58 19.94 2.68
C LEU A 336 4.17 19.75 2.10
N LYS A 337 4.01 18.87 1.11
CA LYS A 337 2.69 18.54 0.53
C LYS A 337 1.76 17.87 1.53
N SER A 338 2.28 16.97 2.37
CA SER A 338 1.50 16.28 3.41
C SER A 338 0.98 17.27 4.46
N VAL A 339 1.83 18.19 4.92
CA VAL A 339 1.45 19.26 5.86
C VAL A 339 0.45 20.22 5.22
N ALA A 340 0.71 20.70 4.00
CA ALA A 340 -0.20 21.60 3.29
C ALA A 340 -1.58 20.98 3.05
N SER A 341 -1.62 19.71 2.62
CA SER A 341 -2.89 18.99 2.40
C SER A 341 -3.66 18.83 3.69
N THR A 342 -2.99 18.44 4.78
CA THR A 342 -3.64 18.28 6.09
C THR A 342 -4.17 19.60 6.64
N LYS A 343 -3.43 20.70 6.44
CA LYS A 343 -3.88 22.04 6.83
C LYS A 343 -5.17 22.44 6.12
N LEU A 344 -5.23 22.26 4.80
CA LEU A 344 -6.45 22.53 4.01
C LEU A 344 -7.64 21.68 4.50
N LEU A 345 -7.41 20.40 4.84
CA LEU A 345 -8.46 19.54 5.43
C LEU A 345 -9.01 20.14 6.74
N LEU A 346 -8.15 20.64 7.61
CA LEU A 346 -8.54 21.20 8.90
C LEU A 346 -9.29 22.53 8.75
N GLU A 347 -8.84 23.42 7.86
CA GLU A 347 -9.49 24.70 7.57
C GLU A 347 -10.90 24.50 7.01
N ASP A 348 -11.07 23.57 6.05
CA ASP A 348 -12.38 23.23 5.48
C ASP A 348 -13.30 22.54 6.49
N SER A 349 -12.75 21.74 7.42
CA SER A 349 -13.53 21.16 8.52
C SER A 349 -13.96 22.19 9.57
N ALA A 350 -13.26 23.32 9.67
CA ALA A 350 -13.56 24.40 10.60
C ALA A 350 -14.65 25.33 10.08
N SER A 351 -14.70 25.55 8.76
CA SER A 351 -15.71 26.38 8.11
C SER A 351 -17.10 25.74 8.06
N LYS A 352 -17.22 24.43 8.28
CA LYS A 352 -18.47 23.67 8.11
C LYS A 352 -19.09 23.23 9.43
N LYS A 353 -20.34 23.65 9.67
CA LYS A 353 -21.21 23.10 10.71
C LYS A 353 -22.01 21.92 10.13
N LYS A 354 -21.35 20.78 9.85
CA LYS A 354 -22.11 19.53 9.65
C LYS A 354 -22.61 19.08 11.03
N PRO A 355 -23.92 18.81 11.22
CA PRO A 355 -24.39 18.23 12.48
C PRO A 355 -23.67 16.90 12.70
N VAL A 356 -22.89 16.83 13.77
CA VAL A 356 -22.18 15.60 14.15
C VAL A 356 -23.19 14.70 14.85
N ASP A 357 -23.28 13.46 14.38
CA ASP A 357 -24.13 12.44 14.98
C ASP A 357 -23.75 12.23 16.45
N ASN A 358 -24.74 12.37 17.34
CA ASN A 358 -24.57 12.25 18.78
C ASN A 358 -24.69 10.79 19.28
N ARG A 359 -24.65 9.82 18.37
CA ARG A 359 -24.65 8.39 18.71
C ARG A 359 -23.36 7.98 19.43
N LYS A 360 -23.40 6.76 19.97
CA LYS A 360 -22.21 6.04 20.40
C LYS A 360 -21.32 5.73 19.18
N ALA A 361 -20.03 5.96 19.32
CA ALA A 361 -19.03 5.55 18.33
C ALA A 361 -18.94 4.02 18.30
N THR A 362 -18.64 3.43 17.15
CA THR A 362 -18.33 1.99 17.07
C THR A 362 -16.95 1.70 17.65
N ASN A 363 -16.65 0.45 17.98
CA ASN A 363 -15.31 0.06 18.42
C ASN A 363 -14.25 0.34 17.34
N PHE A 364 -14.61 0.16 16.06
CA PHE A 364 -13.75 0.53 14.93
C PHE A 364 -13.48 2.04 14.88
N GLU A 365 -14.49 2.89 15.03
CA GLU A 365 -14.31 4.35 15.04
C GLU A 365 -13.40 4.78 16.20
N VAL A 366 -13.51 4.16 17.37
CA VAL A 366 -12.59 4.41 18.49
C VAL A 366 -11.16 4.03 18.12
N PHE A 367 -10.95 2.86 17.52
CA PHE A 367 -9.63 2.42 17.05
C PHE A 367 -9.04 3.39 16.02
N GLU A 368 -9.82 3.83 15.03
CA GLU A 368 -9.40 4.78 14.00
C GLU A 368 -8.95 6.13 14.58
N ASN A 369 -9.75 6.69 15.48
CA ASN A 369 -9.53 8.05 15.97
C ASN A 369 -8.54 8.10 17.14
N ASP A 370 -8.49 7.08 17.99
CA ASP A 370 -7.55 7.05 19.11
C ASP A 370 -6.21 6.45 18.67
N VAL A 371 -6.17 5.35 17.90
CA VAL A 371 -4.93 4.60 17.58
C VAL A 371 -4.36 4.95 16.21
N MET A 372 -5.13 4.81 15.13
CA MET A 372 -4.59 4.94 13.78
C MET A 372 -4.20 6.38 13.41
N ALA A 373 -4.94 7.38 13.90
CA ALA A 373 -4.55 8.78 13.78
C ALA A 373 -3.12 9.04 14.32
N ASP A 374 -2.74 8.38 15.42
CA ASP A 374 -1.43 8.54 16.05
C ASP A 374 -0.32 7.82 15.30
N ILE A 375 -0.65 6.74 14.59
CA ILE A 375 0.28 6.11 13.64
C ILE A 375 0.58 7.09 12.50
N SER A 376 -0.45 7.71 11.90
CA SER A 376 -0.25 8.71 10.85
C SER A 376 0.61 9.89 11.32
N ASP A 377 0.35 10.41 12.52
CA ASP A 377 1.17 11.46 13.13
C ASP A 377 2.62 11.01 13.35
N LEU A 378 2.81 9.78 13.84
CA LEU A 378 4.15 9.21 14.05
C LEU A 378 4.93 9.11 12.75
N LEU A 379 4.31 8.66 11.65
CA LEU A 379 4.94 8.56 10.33
C LEU A 379 5.35 9.94 9.81
N LEU A 380 4.48 10.96 9.90
CA LEU A 380 4.79 12.32 9.47
C LEU A 380 5.93 12.94 10.31
N LEU A 381 5.91 12.75 11.64
CA LEU A 381 7.02 13.14 12.51
C LEU A 381 8.34 12.47 12.11
N GLY A 382 8.29 11.19 11.74
CA GLY A 382 9.45 10.46 11.25
C GLY A 382 10.03 11.03 9.96
N GLN A 383 9.18 11.47 9.03
CA GLN A 383 9.62 12.15 7.81
C GLN A 383 10.24 13.53 8.11
N ILE A 384 9.64 14.34 9.00
CA ILE A 384 10.21 15.63 9.44
C ILE A 384 11.56 15.41 10.14
N TRP A 385 11.65 14.39 11.01
CA TRP A 385 12.91 13.98 11.65
C TRP A 385 13.98 13.65 10.61
N ARG A 386 13.61 12.92 9.56
CA ARG A 386 14.52 12.51 8.49
C ARG A 386 14.99 13.70 7.64
N VAL A 387 14.12 14.67 7.36
CA VAL A 387 14.50 15.97 6.76
C VAL A 387 15.55 16.67 7.62
N ALA A 388 15.29 16.83 8.92
CA ALA A 388 16.23 17.45 9.85
C ALA A 388 17.57 16.69 9.91
N LYS A 389 17.52 15.35 9.89
CA LYS A 389 18.69 14.48 9.91
C LYS A 389 19.56 14.65 8.68
N TYR A 390 18.95 14.73 7.50
CA TYR A 390 19.67 14.97 6.24
C TYR A 390 20.34 16.35 6.25
N ILE A 391 19.59 17.40 6.63
CA ILE A 391 20.14 18.74 6.77
C ILE A 391 21.33 18.76 7.74
N PHE A 392 21.21 18.09 8.89
CA PHE A 392 22.30 18.01 9.86
C PHE A 392 23.54 17.29 9.29
N SER A 393 23.37 16.21 8.52
CA SER A 393 24.52 15.53 7.91
C SER A 393 25.33 16.42 6.96
N THR A 394 24.66 17.37 6.30
CA THR A 394 25.27 18.32 5.37
C THR A 394 25.82 19.56 6.06
N THR A 395 25.09 20.12 7.03
CA THR A 395 25.38 21.45 7.59
C THR A 395 26.05 21.45 8.96
N ARG A 396 25.92 20.35 9.72
CA ARG A 396 26.41 20.19 11.11
C ARG A 396 25.94 21.27 12.10
N LYS A 397 24.84 21.98 11.81
CA LYS A 397 24.32 23.06 12.67
C LYS A 397 23.75 22.51 13.99
N ALA A 398 24.01 23.21 15.09
CA ALA A 398 23.49 22.83 16.42
C ALA A 398 21.95 22.89 16.48
N GLN A 399 21.33 23.86 15.81
CA GLN A 399 19.88 24.01 15.73
C GLN A 399 19.20 22.76 15.17
N THR A 400 19.72 22.18 14.10
CA THR A 400 19.15 20.98 13.47
C THR A 400 19.36 19.74 14.34
N MET A 401 20.51 19.64 15.04
CA MET A 401 20.72 18.58 16.04
C MET A 401 19.74 18.67 17.21
N ASN A 402 19.43 19.87 17.69
CA ASN A 402 18.46 20.07 18.77
C ASN A 402 17.05 19.67 18.33
N LEU A 403 16.64 20.05 17.11
CA LEU A 403 15.37 19.61 16.54
C LEU A 403 15.27 18.08 16.42
N ILE A 404 16.32 17.43 15.92
CA ILE A 404 16.39 15.97 15.84
C ILE A 404 16.13 15.35 17.21
N LYS A 405 16.78 15.83 18.28
CA LYS A 405 16.58 15.30 19.64
C LYS A 405 15.15 15.51 20.14
N THR A 406 14.58 16.70 19.94
CA THR A 406 13.21 17.02 20.38
C THR A 406 12.19 16.15 19.67
N VAL A 407 12.29 16.02 18.34
CA VAL A 407 11.38 15.19 17.55
C VAL A 407 11.53 13.72 17.92
N ASP A 408 12.76 13.25 18.16
CA ASP A 408 13.04 11.87 18.55
C ASP A 408 12.35 11.49 19.88
N GLN A 409 12.42 12.38 20.88
CA GLN A 409 11.74 12.18 22.17
C GLN A 409 10.21 12.11 21.99
N LYS A 410 9.63 13.02 21.21
CA LYS A 410 8.18 13.02 20.94
C LYS A 410 7.74 11.75 20.20
N MET A 411 8.51 11.32 19.21
CA MET A 411 8.27 10.07 18.49
C MET A 411 8.35 8.86 19.41
N GLY A 412 9.34 8.79 20.29
CA GLY A 412 9.48 7.70 21.27
C GLY A 412 8.26 7.57 22.17
N ALA A 413 7.83 8.68 22.77
CA ALA A 413 6.65 8.71 23.64
C ALA A 413 5.35 8.37 22.89
N LEU A 414 5.18 8.89 21.66
CA LEU A 414 4.01 8.59 20.82
C LEU A 414 3.98 7.11 20.42
N ALA A 415 5.12 6.56 19.99
CA ALA A 415 5.26 5.16 19.59
C ALA A 415 4.98 4.20 20.75
N GLU A 416 5.46 4.50 21.96
CA GLU A 416 5.16 3.69 23.15
C GLU A 416 3.65 3.72 23.47
N SER A 417 3.06 4.91 23.48
CA SER A 417 1.64 5.10 23.75
C SER A 417 0.76 4.36 22.73
N VAL A 418 1.03 4.52 21.43
CA VAL A 418 0.23 3.90 20.38
C VAL A 418 0.44 2.39 20.31
N SER A 419 1.67 1.89 20.55
CA SER A 419 1.92 0.44 20.63
C SER A 419 1.12 -0.21 21.74
N ARG A 420 1.07 0.43 22.93
CA ARG A 420 0.30 -0.06 24.08
C ARG A 420 -1.20 -0.05 23.82
N ARG A 421 -1.73 1.04 23.26
CA ARG A 421 -3.18 1.18 22.98
C ARG A 421 -3.63 0.29 21.84
N GLY A 422 -2.83 0.18 20.78
CA GLY A 422 -3.09 -0.68 19.63
C GLY A 422 -2.80 -2.16 19.88
N ARG A 423 -2.06 -2.52 20.95
CA ARG A 423 -1.67 -3.90 21.28
C ARG A 423 -1.12 -4.65 20.07
N PHE A 424 -0.21 -3.99 19.36
CA PHE A 424 0.30 -4.47 18.08
C PHE A 424 1.32 -5.60 18.25
N VAL A 425 1.20 -6.62 17.41
CA VAL A 425 2.16 -7.71 17.28
C VAL A 425 2.53 -7.85 15.81
N PRO A 426 3.83 -7.83 15.44
CA PRO A 426 4.25 -7.99 14.06
C PRO A 426 3.91 -9.39 13.54
N MET A 427 3.43 -9.45 12.30
CA MET A 427 3.07 -10.71 11.65
C MET A 427 4.28 -11.38 11.02
N PRO A 428 4.43 -12.72 11.12
CA PRO A 428 5.49 -13.43 10.43
C PRO A 428 5.40 -13.21 8.92
N ILE A 429 6.42 -12.62 8.30
CA ILE A 429 6.47 -12.30 6.86
C ILE A 429 6.11 -13.53 6.01
N GLN A 430 6.60 -14.71 6.40
CA GLN A 430 6.33 -15.97 5.70
C GLN A 430 4.81 -16.24 5.54
N LYS A 431 4.00 -15.92 6.55
CA LYS A 431 2.54 -16.10 6.46
C LYS A 431 1.91 -15.14 5.45
N LEU A 432 2.40 -13.91 5.41
CA LEU A 432 1.92 -12.87 4.49
C LEU A 432 2.26 -13.23 3.04
N VAL A 433 3.48 -13.70 2.79
CA VAL A 433 3.90 -14.22 1.48
C VAL A 433 3.03 -15.41 1.05
N LYS A 434 2.78 -16.38 1.94
CA LYS A 434 1.90 -17.52 1.66
C LYS A 434 0.47 -17.07 1.34
N MET A 435 -0.03 -16.05 2.03
CA MET A 435 -1.39 -15.55 1.81
C MET A 435 -1.53 -14.94 0.42
N GLN A 436 -0.64 -14.02 0.04
CA GLN A 436 -0.71 -13.38 -1.27
C GLN A 436 -0.49 -14.37 -2.40
N LEU A 437 0.57 -15.19 -2.32
CA LEU A 437 0.86 -16.20 -3.34
C LEU A 437 -0.26 -17.24 -3.47
N GLY A 438 -0.75 -17.74 -2.34
CA GLY A 438 -1.85 -18.68 -2.32
C GLY A 438 -3.14 -18.08 -2.88
N SER A 439 -3.39 -16.79 -2.63
CA SER A 439 -4.53 -16.08 -3.21
C SER A 439 -4.44 -15.98 -4.72
N THR A 440 -3.27 -15.57 -5.25
CA THR A 440 -3.01 -15.52 -6.70
C THR A 440 -3.26 -16.87 -7.35
N LEU A 441 -2.76 -17.95 -6.76
CA LEU A 441 -2.94 -19.30 -7.30
C LEU A 441 -4.39 -19.80 -7.18
N VAL A 442 -5.08 -19.52 -6.07
CA VAL A 442 -6.50 -19.87 -5.93
C VAL A 442 -7.34 -19.17 -6.99
N ILE A 443 -7.13 -17.88 -7.21
CA ILE A 443 -7.88 -17.09 -8.19
C ILE A 443 -7.54 -17.55 -9.61
N ALA A 444 -6.26 -17.77 -9.92
CA ALA A 444 -5.83 -18.31 -11.20
C ALA A 444 -6.45 -19.69 -11.49
N ASP A 445 -6.56 -20.56 -10.49
CA ASP A 445 -7.24 -21.85 -10.66
C ASP A 445 -8.74 -21.70 -10.88
N VAL A 446 -9.42 -20.79 -10.17
CA VAL A 446 -10.85 -20.52 -10.40
C VAL A 446 -11.05 -20.02 -11.83
N LEU A 447 -10.28 -19.01 -12.26
CA LEU A 447 -10.40 -18.41 -13.60
C LEU A 447 -10.06 -19.38 -14.75
N LEU A 448 -9.24 -20.41 -14.53
CA LEU A 448 -9.02 -21.46 -15.53
C LEU A 448 -10.26 -22.32 -15.75
N ASN A 449 -11.08 -22.50 -14.72
CA ASN A 449 -12.24 -23.38 -14.74
C ASN A 449 -13.55 -22.64 -15.00
N THR A 450 -13.53 -21.30 -15.03
CA THR A 450 -14.65 -20.48 -15.48
C THR A 450 -14.58 -20.34 -17.00
N ALA A 451 -15.69 -20.67 -17.68
CA ALA A 451 -15.80 -20.69 -19.14
C ALA A 451 -15.68 -19.29 -19.79
#